data_AF-A0A395X465-F1
#
_entry.id   AF-A0A395X465-F1
#
_cell.length_a   1.000
_cell.length_b   1.000
_cell.length_c   1.000
_cell.angle_alpha   90.00
_cell.angle_beta   90.00
_cell.angle_gamma   90.00
#
_symmetry.space_group_name_H-M   'P 1'
#
loop_
_entity.id
_entity.type
_entity.pdbx_description
1 polymer ?
#
loop_
_entity_poly.entity_id
_entity_poly.type
_entity_poly.pdbx_seq_one_letter_code
_entity_poly.pdbx_strand_id
1 'polypeptide(L)'
;MKCIYCNSEAELTSSDIITYAITGAKLTKSFVCKTHNAFTNDNYEKKFVADLDFFRNHLGLTTRDGKPIQYKADISVDGTELHNVKISNRESLYAPKDVVAGTDDNGNKILMAPMERIEKISKGKASTVDISDVIVHKTIEADSFLGFYAIHSMAKMAYEWYCYVNNIEEFKEEYCEIVDYILGNKDGDFVDVIIDGNYYFAMDKLSEIGTNAFFQYDDVDGYRYVVFDFWKTISYRVRICKSPNECFHDVRSLLFELYLYHIDGSKTQTAFGAFSIDSSTKPKFNTIQPQNITIDIWRSFVKRIERIMSTMVLSVHTLKREVDELSSKLKKYDAGKIDVARLLGFEENNVVTTIDIISQLHLNKDKYDVTKSFNQNLPIILNLDSDTVARTQEDKMEFIKSLVAMDKENKLSEYIWNGISVFNEIYENEMKLTI
;
A
#
# COMPACT_ATOMS: atom_id res chain seq x y z
N MET A 1 7.75 -2.30 32.59
CA MET A 1 7.21 -2.78 31.31
C MET A 1 7.31 -4.29 31.28
N LYS A 2 6.22 -4.97 30.94
CA LYS A 2 6.11 -6.42 30.84
C LYS A 2 5.57 -6.80 29.47
N CYS A 3 5.67 -8.09 29.14
CA CYS A 3 5.07 -8.61 27.93
C CYS A 3 3.53 -8.49 27.98
N ILE A 4 2.93 -7.80 27.01
CA ILE A 4 1.46 -7.62 26.92
C ILE A 4 0.68 -8.92 26.61
N TYR A 5 1.37 -10.04 26.37
CA TYR A 5 0.77 -11.35 26.16
C TYR A 5 0.89 -12.29 27.36
N CYS A 6 1.87 -12.10 28.26
CA CYS A 6 2.12 -13.07 29.34
C CYS A 6 2.74 -12.51 30.62
N ASN A 7 2.90 -11.19 30.73
CA ASN A 7 3.55 -10.53 31.87
C ASN A 7 5.02 -10.88 32.13
N SER A 8 5.69 -11.61 31.23
CA SER A 8 7.15 -11.82 31.32
C SER A 8 7.90 -10.50 31.24
N GLU A 9 8.86 -10.30 32.14
CA GLU A 9 9.83 -9.20 32.10
C GLU A 9 11.13 -9.60 31.36
N ALA A 10 11.30 -10.88 31.07
CA ALA A 10 12.47 -11.41 30.40
C ALA A 10 12.37 -11.29 28.88
N GLU A 11 13.52 -11.02 28.24
CA GLU A 11 13.69 -10.97 26.79
C GLU A 11 12.65 -10.11 26.05
N LEU A 12 12.32 -8.93 26.59
CA LEU A 12 11.49 -7.97 25.86
C LEU A 12 12.21 -7.51 24.59
N THR A 13 11.46 -7.46 23.49
CA THR A 13 11.92 -7.10 22.15
C THR A 13 11.10 -5.94 21.62
N SER A 14 11.69 -5.17 20.71
CA SER A 14 10.95 -4.15 19.96
C SER A 14 9.99 -4.84 18.98
N SER A 15 8.70 -4.89 19.32
CA SER A 15 7.66 -5.36 18.40
C SER A 15 7.39 -4.29 17.35
N ASP A 16 7.34 -4.68 16.07
CA ASP A 16 6.82 -3.84 15.00
C ASP A 16 5.28 -3.90 15.08
N ILE A 17 4.64 -2.98 15.81
CA ILE A 17 3.17 -2.93 16.00
C ILE A 17 2.48 -2.94 14.65
N ILE A 18 2.91 -2.03 13.77
CA ILE A 18 2.61 -2.08 12.34
C ILE A 18 3.92 -2.42 11.65
N THR A 19 3.92 -3.49 10.86
CA THR A 19 5.13 -3.91 10.17
C THR A 19 5.61 -2.85 9.19
N TYR A 20 6.92 -2.55 9.20
CA TYR A 20 7.56 -1.67 8.22
C TYR A 20 7.20 -2.08 6.78
N ALA A 21 6.99 -3.38 6.57
CA ALA A 21 6.67 -3.95 5.28
C ALA A 21 5.38 -3.40 4.66
N ILE A 22 4.43 -2.86 5.44
CA ILE A 22 3.16 -2.33 4.93
C ILE A 22 2.97 -0.81 5.15
N THR A 23 3.94 -0.13 5.76
CA THR A 23 3.86 1.32 6.07
C THR A 23 5.08 2.11 5.65
N GLY A 24 6.21 1.47 5.36
CA GLY A 24 7.47 2.19 5.11
C GLY A 24 8.07 2.86 6.36
N ALA A 25 7.42 2.73 7.53
CA ALA A 25 7.96 3.19 8.82
C ALA A 25 7.66 2.22 9.94
N LYS A 26 8.45 2.36 11.01
CA LYS A 26 8.27 1.56 12.21
C LYS A 26 7.37 2.28 13.20
N LEU A 27 6.21 1.71 13.48
CA LEU A 27 5.55 1.92 14.76
C LEU A 27 5.96 0.78 15.66
N THR A 28 6.88 1.03 16.60
CA THR A 28 7.43 -0.01 17.47
C THR A 28 7.27 0.32 18.95
N LYS A 29 7.17 -0.74 19.77
CA LYS A 29 7.27 -0.64 21.23
C LYS A 29 7.88 -1.90 21.83
N SER A 30 8.72 -1.73 22.86
CA SER A 30 9.47 -2.83 23.49
C SER A 30 8.70 -3.58 24.58
N PHE A 31 7.43 -3.92 24.32
CA PHE A 31 6.50 -4.51 25.29
C PHE A 31 6.06 -5.95 24.96
N VAL A 32 6.77 -6.64 24.06
CA VAL A 32 6.50 -8.05 23.69
C VAL A 32 7.77 -8.88 23.91
N CYS A 33 7.65 -10.02 24.58
CA CYS A 33 8.79 -10.93 24.74
C CYS A 33 9.15 -11.62 23.43
N LYS A 34 10.42 -12.02 23.31
CA LYS A 34 10.98 -12.68 22.12
C LYS A 34 10.14 -13.85 21.61
N THR A 35 9.58 -14.67 22.51
CA THR A 35 8.74 -15.83 22.15
C THR A 35 7.47 -15.41 21.41
N HIS A 36 6.70 -14.46 21.95
CA HIS A 36 5.45 -14.02 21.32
C HIS A 36 5.69 -13.18 20.07
N ASN A 37 6.76 -12.39 20.05
CA ASN A 37 7.14 -11.61 18.87
C ASN A 37 7.55 -12.57 17.71
N ALA A 38 8.34 -13.60 18.01
CA ALA A 38 8.68 -14.63 17.02
C ALA A 38 7.44 -15.40 16.56
N PHE A 39 6.56 -15.79 17.49
CA PHE A 39 5.34 -16.53 17.17
C PHE A 39 4.46 -15.79 16.17
N THR A 40 4.11 -14.54 16.44
CA THR A 40 3.21 -13.75 15.57
C THR A 40 3.83 -13.46 14.20
N ASN A 41 5.13 -13.15 14.17
CA ASN A 41 5.87 -12.92 12.94
C ASN A 41 5.98 -14.18 12.07
N ASP A 42 6.28 -15.33 12.68
CA ASP A 42 6.51 -16.59 11.96
C ASP A 42 5.21 -17.27 11.52
N ASN A 43 4.15 -17.19 12.33
CA ASN A 43 2.88 -17.84 12.02
C ASN A 43 1.94 -16.98 11.16
N TYR A 44 2.07 -15.65 11.18
CA TYR A 44 1.11 -14.76 10.50
C TYR A 44 1.78 -13.75 9.58
N GLU A 45 2.57 -12.83 10.15
CA GLU A 45 2.96 -11.61 9.44
C GLU A 45 3.82 -11.88 8.22
N LYS A 46 4.75 -12.83 8.28
CA LYS A 46 5.59 -13.19 7.12
C LYS A 46 4.78 -13.64 5.93
N LYS A 47 3.77 -14.48 6.13
CA LYS A 47 2.93 -15.00 5.05
C LYS A 47 2.00 -13.91 4.53
N PHE A 48 1.34 -13.20 5.44
CA PHE A 48 0.49 -12.05 5.10
C PHE A 48 1.24 -11.00 4.26
N VAL A 49 2.44 -10.60 4.71
CA VAL A 49 3.27 -9.62 3.99
C VAL A 49 3.70 -10.13 2.61
N ALA A 50 4.08 -11.40 2.50
CA ALA A 50 4.51 -12.00 1.22
C ALA A 50 3.35 -12.05 0.20
N ASP A 51 2.13 -12.33 0.66
CA ASP A 51 0.95 -12.37 -0.21
C ASP A 51 0.60 -10.99 -0.78
N LEU A 52 1.08 -9.93 -0.11
CA LEU A 52 0.89 -8.55 -0.53
C LEU A 52 2.05 -7.96 -1.33
N ASP A 53 3.12 -8.71 -1.63
CA ASP A 53 4.33 -8.20 -2.30
C ASP A 53 4.04 -7.44 -3.60
N PHE A 54 3.03 -7.88 -4.36
CA PHE A 54 2.57 -7.18 -5.55
C PHE A 54 2.10 -5.75 -5.23
N PHE A 55 1.21 -5.58 -4.26
CA PHE A 55 0.67 -4.27 -3.87
C PHE A 55 1.74 -3.43 -3.17
N ARG A 56 2.56 -4.02 -2.31
CA ARG A 56 3.68 -3.35 -1.65
C ARG A 56 4.64 -2.74 -2.67
N ASN A 57 4.94 -3.46 -3.75
CA ASN A 57 5.76 -2.94 -4.84
C ASN A 57 5.10 -1.74 -5.54
N HIS A 58 3.81 -1.83 -5.89
CA HIS A 58 3.07 -0.73 -6.53
C HIS A 58 2.94 0.51 -5.64
N LEU A 59 2.85 0.28 -4.33
CA LEU A 59 2.88 1.33 -3.31
C LEU A 59 4.28 1.96 -3.12
N GLY A 60 5.32 1.48 -3.81
CA GLY A 60 6.67 2.01 -3.71
C GLY A 60 7.37 1.65 -2.40
N LEU A 61 6.93 0.59 -1.72
CA LEU A 61 7.62 0.04 -0.55
C LEU A 61 8.84 -0.77 -0.99
N THR A 62 9.85 -0.81 -0.12
CA THR A 62 11.09 -1.53 -0.38
C THR A 62 11.28 -2.66 0.62
N THR A 63 12.24 -3.54 0.33
CA THR A 63 12.80 -4.43 1.35
C THR A 63 13.51 -3.61 2.43
N ARG A 64 13.89 -4.27 3.53
CA ARG A 64 14.66 -3.65 4.63
C ARG A 64 16.00 -3.06 4.16
N ASP A 65 16.58 -3.63 3.10
CA ASP A 65 17.84 -3.16 2.51
C ASP A 65 17.63 -2.09 1.43
N GLY A 66 16.41 -1.55 1.30
CA GLY A 66 16.08 -0.52 0.31
C GLY A 66 15.96 -1.04 -1.12
N LYS A 67 15.87 -2.37 -1.33
CA LYS A 67 15.73 -2.95 -2.67
C LYS A 67 14.27 -3.00 -3.11
N PRO A 68 13.98 -2.99 -4.43
CA PRO A 68 12.64 -3.24 -4.95
C PRO A 68 12.09 -4.58 -4.45
N ILE A 69 10.79 -4.60 -4.10
CA ILE A 69 10.09 -5.82 -3.70
C ILE A 69 9.86 -6.69 -4.94
N GLN A 70 10.23 -7.96 -4.86
CA GLN A 70 9.91 -8.94 -5.90
C GLN A 70 8.57 -9.60 -5.60
N TYR A 71 7.74 -9.77 -6.62
CA TYR A 71 6.43 -10.39 -6.50
C TYR A 71 6.23 -11.44 -7.59
N LYS A 72 5.21 -12.29 -7.40
CA LYS A 72 4.77 -13.26 -8.41
C LYS A 72 3.53 -12.73 -9.13
N ALA A 73 3.62 -12.64 -10.45
CA ALA A 73 2.51 -12.27 -11.33
C ALA A 73 2.43 -13.24 -12.51
N ASP A 74 1.30 -13.17 -13.20
CA ASP A 74 1.07 -13.89 -14.44
C ASP A 74 1.37 -12.96 -15.61
N ILE A 75 1.83 -13.54 -16.70
CA ILE A 75 2.32 -12.83 -17.87
C ILE A 75 1.71 -13.44 -19.12
N SER A 76 1.02 -12.59 -19.88
CA SER A 76 0.54 -12.92 -21.20
C SER A 76 1.47 -12.31 -22.24
N VAL A 77 1.99 -13.14 -23.15
CA VAL A 77 2.90 -12.73 -24.22
C VAL A 77 2.72 -13.61 -25.45
N ASP A 78 2.44 -13.00 -26.61
CA ASP A 78 2.30 -13.69 -27.89
C ASP A 78 1.33 -14.90 -27.83
N GLY A 79 0.20 -14.73 -27.14
CA GLY A 79 -0.80 -15.78 -26.91
C GLY A 79 -0.37 -16.90 -25.93
N THR A 80 0.79 -16.78 -25.30
CA THR A 80 1.28 -17.70 -24.26
C THR A 80 1.09 -17.10 -22.88
N GLU A 81 0.53 -17.88 -21.97
CA GLU A 81 0.35 -17.51 -20.58
C GLU A 81 1.45 -18.15 -19.71
N LEU A 82 2.12 -17.33 -18.89
CA LEU A 82 3.10 -17.79 -17.92
C LEU A 82 2.63 -17.40 -16.52
N HIS A 83 2.45 -18.41 -15.67
CA HIS A 83 2.05 -18.20 -14.29
C HIS A 83 3.24 -18.09 -13.35
N ASN A 84 3.01 -17.42 -12.22
CA ASN A 84 3.93 -17.36 -11.08
C ASN A 84 5.33 -16.81 -11.41
N VAL A 85 5.41 -15.91 -12.38
CA VAL A 85 6.67 -15.30 -12.81
C VAL A 85 7.14 -14.31 -11.74
N LYS A 86 8.37 -14.49 -11.27
CA LYS A 86 8.98 -13.61 -10.27
C LYS A 86 9.60 -12.39 -10.93
N ILE A 87 9.04 -11.21 -10.67
CA ILE A 87 9.49 -9.94 -11.22
C ILE A 87 9.54 -8.85 -10.14
N SER A 88 10.27 -7.78 -10.41
CA SER A 88 10.27 -6.58 -9.55
C SER A 88 9.72 -5.35 -10.26
N ASN A 89 9.80 -5.31 -11.58
CA ASN A 89 9.44 -4.17 -12.43
C ASN A 89 9.33 -4.62 -13.90
N ARG A 90 8.83 -3.78 -14.80
CA ARG A 90 8.69 -4.13 -16.23
C ARG A 90 10.04 -4.28 -16.91
N GLU A 91 11.06 -3.50 -16.51
CA GLU A 91 12.42 -3.66 -17.04
C GLU A 91 12.95 -5.10 -16.90
N SER A 92 12.59 -5.81 -15.83
CA SER A 92 12.98 -7.21 -15.63
C SER A 92 12.44 -8.17 -16.70
N LEU A 93 11.42 -7.77 -17.46
CA LEU A 93 10.82 -8.53 -18.56
C LEU A 93 11.35 -8.10 -19.94
N TYR A 94 11.49 -6.79 -20.17
CA TYR A 94 11.89 -6.25 -21.47
C TYR A 94 13.41 -6.21 -21.67
N ALA A 95 14.18 -6.05 -20.60
CA ALA A 95 15.64 -6.09 -20.62
C ALA A 95 16.18 -7.04 -19.54
N PRO A 96 15.80 -8.33 -19.57
CA PRO A 96 16.14 -9.29 -18.53
C PRO A 96 17.66 -9.49 -18.47
N LYS A 97 18.25 -9.11 -17.33
CA LYS A 97 19.65 -9.44 -17.02
C LYS A 97 19.85 -10.93 -16.75
N ASP A 98 18.79 -11.65 -16.42
CA ASP A 98 18.78 -13.07 -16.06
C ASP A 98 17.59 -13.79 -16.67
N VAL A 99 17.49 -15.11 -16.44
CA VAL A 99 16.38 -15.92 -16.95
C VAL A 99 15.11 -15.60 -16.16
N VAL A 100 14.05 -15.23 -16.87
CA VAL A 100 12.69 -15.14 -16.36
C VAL A 100 12.08 -16.55 -16.41
N ALA A 101 11.44 -16.97 -15.32
CA ALA A 101 10.90 -18.32 -15.20
C ALA A 101 9.48 -18.29 -14.66
N GLY A 102 8.61 -19.11 -15.25
CA GLY A 102 7.22 -19.32 -14.85
C GLY A 102 6.77 -20.74 -15.19
N THR A 103 5.46 -20.97 -15.16
CA THR A 103 4.84 -22.23 -15.56
C THR A 103 3.72 -22.02 -16.57
N ASP A 104 3.51 -22.97 -17.48
CA ASP A 104 2.32 -23.01 -18.32
C ASP A 104 1.07 -23.47 -17.54
N ASP A 105 -0.08 -23.51 -18.20
CA ASP A 105 -1.36 -24.02 -17.66
C ASP A 105 -1.26 -25.47 -17.13
N ASN A 106 -0.32 -26.26 -17.65
CA ASN A 106 -0.09 -27.66 -17.25
C ASN A 106 0.94 -27.79 -16.11
N GLY A 107 1.48 -26.68 -15.60
CA GLY A 107 2.52 -26.65 -14.57
C GLY A 107 3.94 -26.93 -15.10
N ASN A 108 4.14 -27.03 -16.42
CA ASN A 108 5.48 -27.19 -17.00
C ASN A 108 6.25 -25.88 -16.92
N LYS A 109 7.52 -25.98 -16.54
CA LYS A 109 8.40 -24.81 -16.41
C LYS A 109 8.68 -24.18 -17.78
N ILE A 110 8.35 -22.89 -17.93
CA ILE A 110 8.74 -22.05 -19.07
C ILE A 110 9.88 -21.11 -18.65
N LEU A 111 10.86 -20.93 -19.53
CA LEU A 111 11.99 -20.02 -19.36
C LEU A 111 12.00 -18.99 -20.51
N MET A 112 12.14 -17.72 -20.16
CA MET A 112 12.33 -16.62 -21.10
C MET A 112 13.65 -15.90 -20.81
N ALA A 113 14.45 -15.63 -21.83
CA ALA A 113 15.70 -14.89 -21.73
C ALA A 113 16.09 -14.36 -23.13
N PRO A 114 17.06 -13.44 -23.22
CA PRO A 114 17.60 -13.04 -24.52
C PRO A 114 18.13 -14.25 -25.30
N MET A 115 17.98 -14.24 -26.63
CA MET A 115 18.24 -15.41 -27.49
C MET A 115 19.62 -16.04 -27.25
N GLU A 116 20.66 -15.20 -27.19
CA GLU A 116 22.05 -15.62 -26.92
C GLU A 116 22.22 -16.42 -25.62
N ARG A 117 21.36 -16.18 -24.63
CA ARG A 117 21.39 -16.84 -23.32
C ARG A 117 20.49 -18.05 -23.28
N ILE A 118 19.28 -17.97 -23.85
CA ILE A 118 18.34 -19.09 -23.84
C ILE A 118 18.85 -20.25 -24.69
N GLU A 119 19.55 -20.00 -25.80
CA GLU A 119 20.13 -21.05 -26.65
C GLU A 119 21.16 -21.91 -25.92
N LYS A 120 21.94 -21.30 -25.01
CA LYS A 120 22.90 -22.01 -24.15
C LYS A 120 22.21 -22.97 -23.18
N ILE A 121 20.94 -22.72 -22.84
CA ILE A 121 20.14 -23.50 -21.90
C ILE A 121 19.28 -24.53 -22.65
N SER A 122 18.62 -24.10 -23.72
CA SER A 122 17.59 -24.85 -24.45
C SER A 122 18.15 -25.87 -25.45
N LYS A 123 19.46 -25.82 -25.73
CA LYS A 123 20.13 -26.67 -26.73
C LYS A 123 19.44 -26.61 -28.10
N GLY A 124 19.00 -25.42 -28.50
CA GLY A 124 18.38 -25.16 -29.81
C GLY A 124 16.87 -25.43 -29.89
N LYS A 125 16.17 -25.60 -28.76
CA LYS A 125 14.70 -25.77 -28.70
C LYS A 125 13.95 -24.49 -28.35
N ALA A 126 14.60 -23.34 -28.36
CA ALA A 126 13.96 -22.07 -28.04
C ALA A 126 13.22 -21.51 -29.27
N SER A 127 12.04 -20.93 -29.03
CA SER A 127 11.31 -20.11 -29.99
C SER A 127 11.47 -18.64 -29.63
N THR A 128 11.42 -17.78 -30.65
CA THR A 128 11.29 -16.34 -30.47
C THR A 128 9.86 -16.00 -30.09
N VAL A 129 9.71 -14.96 -29.29
CA VAL A 129 8.42 -14.45 -28.80
C VAL A 129 8.43 -12.93 -28.98
N ASP A 130 7.35 -12.36 -29.49
CA ASP A 130 7.21 -10.90 -29.52
C ASP A 130 6.84 -10.38 -28.14
N ILE A 131 7.73 -9.58 -27.54
CA ILE A 131 7.54 -9.01 -26.21
C ILE A 131 6.89 -7.62 -26.23
N SER A 132 6.58 -7.08 -27.40
CA SER A 132 6.05 -5.72 -27.53
C SER A 132 4.75 -5.53 -26.73
N ASP A 133 3.89 -6.56 -26.72
CA ASP A 133 2.56 -6.54 -26.08
C ASP A 133 2.50 -7.34 -24.77
N VAL A 134 3.60 -7.43 -24.01
CA VAL A 134 3.59 -8.15 -22.72
C VAL A 134 2.61 -7.51 -21.73
N ILE A 135 1.64 -8.31 -21.29
CA ILE A 135 0.69 -7.95 -20.23
C ILE A 135 1.11 -8.64 -18.95
N VAL A 136 1.34 -7.86 -17.89
CA VAL A 136 1.52 -8.38 -16.53
C VAL A 136 0.21 -8.22 -15.81
N HIS A 137 -0.35 -9.31 -15.30
CA HIS A 137 -1.56 -9.26 -14.49
C HIS A 137 -1.46 -10.11 -13.23
N LYS A 138 -2.29 -9.76 -12.25
CA LYS A 138 -2.36 -10.44 -10.96
C LYS A 138 -3.82 -10.61 -10.58
N THR A 139 -4.22 -11.85 -10.32
CA THR A 139 -5.50 -12.12 -9.68
C THR A 139 -5.43 -11.67 -8.22
N ILE A 140 -6.36 -10.81 -7.82
CA ILE A 140 -6.50 -10.36 -6.44
C ILE A 140 -7.31 -11.42 -5.70
N GLU A 141 -6.62 -12.23 -4.89
CA GLU A 141 -7.24 -13.31 -4.13
C GLU A 141 -7.78 -12.80 -2.80
N ALA A 142 -9.03 -13.20 -2.48
CA ALA A 142 -9.67 -12.87 -1.22
C ALA A 142 -8.84 -13.34 -0.01
N ASP A 143 -8.21 -14.51 -0.10
CA ASP A 143 -7.42 -15.10 0.98
C ASP A 143 -6.24 -14.21 1.42
N SER A 144 -5.63 -13.46 0.49
CA SER A 144 -4.54 -12.53 0.82
C SER A 144 -4.97 -11.39 1.75
N PHE A 145 -6.27 -11.08 1.82
CA PHE A 145 -6.83 -10.00 2.64
C PHE A 145 -7.78 -10.49 3.73
N LEU A 146 -8.41 -11.65 3.56
CA LEU A 146 -9.50 -12.15 4.39
C LEU A 146 -9.19 -13.54 4.98
N GLY A 147 -8.11 -14.17 4.52
CA GLY A 147 -7.67 -15.48 4.95
C GLY A 147 -7.07 -15.48 6.35
N PHE A 148 -6.74 -16.68 6.81
CA PHE A 148 -6.22 -16.93 8.17
C PHE A 148 -5.05 -16.01 8.54
N TYR A 149 -4.04 -15.90 7.68
CA TYR A 149 -2.86 -15.08 7.94
C TYR A 149 -3.17 -13.59 8.01
N ALA A 150 -4.10 -13.12 7.17
CA ALA A 150 -4.50 -11.72 7.13
C ALA A 150 -5.24 -11.34 8.42
N ILE A 151 -6.31 -12.07 8.78
CA ILE A 151 -7.14 -11.73 9.94
C ILE A 151 -6.37 -11.82 11.26
N HIS A 152 -5.45 -12.79 11.42
CA HIS A 152 -4.61 -12.87 12.63
C HIS A 152 -3.58 -11.73 12.67
N SER A 153 -3.03 -11.33 11.52
CA SER A 153 -2.15 -10.16 11.45
C SER A 153 -2.91 -8.88 11.82
N MET A 154 -4.16 -8.71 11.35
CA MET A 154 -5.01 -7.57 11.74
C MET A 154 -5.30 -7.57 13.24
N ALA A 155 -5.63 -8.73 13.82
CA ALA A 155 -5.90 -8.85 15.24
C ALA A 155 -4.69 -8.47 16.10
N LYS A 156 -3.50 -8.98 15.75
CA LYS A 156 -2.24 -8.61 16.39
C LYS A 156 -1.99 -7.11 16.30
N MET A 157 -2.03 -6.54 15.09
CA MET A 157 -1.76 -5.11 14.90
C MET A 157 -2.73 -4.23 15.71
N ALA A 158 -4.02 -4.59 15.71
CA ALA A 158 -5.05 -3.88 16.45
C ALA A 158 -4.85 -3.95 17.98
N TYR A 159 -4.55 -5.14 18.53
CA TYR A 159 -4.30 -5.31 19.97
C TYR A 159 -3.04 -4.57 20.43
N GLU A 160 -1.94 -4.72 19.70
CA GLU A 160 -0.70 -4.04 20.06
C GLU A 160 -0.83 -2.52 19.92
N TRP A 161 -1.54 -2.05 18.89
CA TRP A 161 -1.83 -0.63 18.71
C TRP A 161 -2.70 -0.08 19.85
N TYR A 162 -3.74 -0.82 20.24
CA TYR A 162 -4.58 -0.48 21.40
C TYR A 162 -3.74 -0.33 22.67
N CYS A 163 -2.88 -1.32 22.94
CA CYS A 163 -1.99 -1.26 24.10
C CYS A 163 -1.04 -0.06 24.03
N TYR A 164 -0.52 0.25 22.83
CA TYR A 164 0.37 1.39 22.62
C TYR A 164 -0.30 2.73 22.91
N VAL A 165 -1.45 3.03 22.31
CA VAL A 165 -2.10 4.35 22.46
C VAL A 165 -2.72 4.56 23.85
N ASN A 166 -3.11 3.48 24.54
CA ASN A 166 -3.66 3.56 25.91
C ASN A 166 -2.59 3.35 27.00
N ASN A 167 -1.30 3.33 26.66
CA ASN A 167 -0.19 3.13 27.61
C ASN A 167 -0.33 1.84 28.45
N ILE A 168 -0.84 0.77 27.86
CA ILE A 168 -0.89 -0.56 28.47
C ILE A 168 0.45 -1.25 28.21
N GLU A 169 1.14 -1.59 29.29
CA GLU A 169 2.49 -2.15 29.24
C GLU A 169 2.61 -3.49 29.99
N GLU A 170 1.49 -4.17 30.16
CA GLU A 170 1.39 -5.49 30.77
C GLU A 170 0.09 -6.19 30.33
N PHE A 171 0.10 -7.53 30.37
CA PHE A 171 -1.08 -8.34 30.13
C PHE A 171 -2.09 -8.19 31.27
N LYS A 172 -3.37 -8.03 30.91
CA LYS A 172 -4.50 -8.01 31.84
C LYS A 172 -5.52 -9.07 31.43
N GLU A 173 -6.18 -9.66 32.42
CA GLU A 173 -7.16 -10.74 32.21
C GLU A 173 -8.33 -10.34 31.30
N GLU A 174 -8.71 -9.06 31.30
CA GLU A 174 -9.73 -8.52 30.39
C GLU A 174 -9.37 -8.64 28.89
N TYR A 175 -8.10 -8.85 28.56
CA TYR A 175 -7.60 -9.05 27.19
C TYR A 175 -7.37 -10.53 26.84
N CYS A 176 -7.67 -11.45 27.76
CA CYS A 176 -7.40 -12.88 27.60
C CYS A 176 -7.97 -13.44 26.29
N GLU A 177 -9.19 -13.07 25.93
CA GLU A 177 -9.86 -13.60 24.74
C GLU A 177 -9.17 -13.24 23.42
N ILE A 178 -8.77 -11.98 23.24
CA ILE A 178 -8.06 -11.53 22.03
C ILE A 178 -6.62 -12.06 22.02
N VAL A 179 -5.97 -12.17 23.19
CA VAL A 179 -4.64 -12.76 23.32
C VAL A 179 -4.66 -14.24 22.93
N ASP A 180 -5.60 -15.02 23.45
CA ASP A 180 -5.73 -16.44 23.08
C ASP A 180 -6.03 -16.65 21.61
N TYR A 181 -6.82 -15.76 21.01
CA TYR A 181 -7.06 -15.77 19.57
C TYR A 181 -5.78 -15.49 18.78
N ILE A 182 -5.04 -14.43 19.12
CA ILE A 182 -3.76 -14.09 18.47
C ILE A 182 -2.74 -15.22 18.64
N LEU A 183 -2.73 -15.92 19.78
CA LEU A 183 -1.80 -17.02 20.04
C LEU A 183 -2.27 -18.37 19.48
N GLY A 184 -3.41 -18.42 18.78
CA GLY A 184 -3.95 -19.65 18.21
C GLY A 184 -4.46 -20.66 19.25
N ASN A 185 -4.69 -20.22 20.48
CA ASN A 185 -5.25 -21.04 21.56
C ASN A 185 -6.78 -21.11 21.51
N LYS A 186 -7.42 -20.22 20.73
CA LYS A 186 -8.87 -20.09 20.63
C LYS A 186 -9.27 -19.69 19.22
N ASP A 187 -10.23 -20.42 18.65
CA ASP A 187 -10.96 -19.98 17.47
C ASP A 187 -12.08 -19.00 17.86
N GLY A 188 -12.42 -18.08 16.96
CA GLY A 188 -13.59 -17.24 17.13
C GLY A 188 -13.67 -16.07 16.17
N ASP A 189 -14.84 -15.44 16.18
CA ASP A 189 -15.15 -14.26 15.39
C ASP A 189 -14.66 -13.00 16.14
N PHE A 190 -13.35 -12.70 16.01
CA PHE A 190 -12.72 -11.51 16.60
C PHE A 190 -12.52 -10.38 15.59
N VAL A 191 -12.58 -10.70 14.29
CA VAL A 191 -12.27 -9.76 13.21
C VAL A 191 -13.43 -9.75 12.23
N ASP A 192 -14.14 -8.62 12.17
CA ASP A 192 -15.14 -8.36 11.14
C ASP A 192 -14.56 -7.45 10.05
N VAL A 193 -15.20 -7.42 8.89
CA VAL A 193 -14.93 -6.44 7.84
C VAL A 193 -16.05 -5.41 7.80
N ILE A 194 -15.70 -4.12 7.75
CA ILE A 194 -16.65 -3.02 7.59
C ILE A 194 -17.09 -2.95 6.12
N ILE A 195 -18.41 -2.94 5.90
CA ILE A 195 -19.06 -2.81 4.58
C ILE A 195 -19.94 -1.56 4.50
N ASP A 196 -19.79 -0.64 5.46
CA ASP A 196 -20.57 0.59 5.53
C ASP A 196 -20.08 1.63 4.51
N GLY A 197 -20.94 1.98 3.55
CA GLY A 197 -20.62 2.97 2.52
C GLY A 197 -20.36 4.38 3.06
N ASN A 198 -21.02 4.78 4.15
CA ASN A 198 -20.80 6.10 4.76
C ASN A 198 -19.42 6.17 5.41
N TYR A 199 -18.98 5.07 6.01
CA TYR A 199 -17.63 4.95 6.55
C TYR A 199 -16.59 5.10 5.44
N TYR A 200 -16.70 4.35 4.34
CA TYR A 200 -15.77 4.48 3.22
C TYR A 200 -15.79 5.87 2.58
N PHE A 201 -16.95 6.53 2.51
CA PHE A 201 -17.05 7.91 2.05
C PHE A 201 -16.30 8.90 2.95
N ALA A 202 -16.33 8.70 4.28
CA ALA A 202 -15.55 9.51 5.21
C ALA A 202 -14.05 9.25 5.04
N MET A 203 -13.63 7.98 5.03
CA MET A 203 -12.22 7.61 4.81
C MET A 203 -11.68 8.09 3.46
N ASP A 204 -12.53 8.13 2.43
CA ASP A 204 -12.17 8.65 1.12
C ASP A 204 -11.72 10.12 1.14
N LYS A 205 -12.16 10.90 2.14
CA LYS A 205 -11.80 12.32 2.35
C LYS A 205 -10.71 12.55 3.40
N LEU A 206 -10.40 11.54 4.22
CA LEU A 206 -9.56 11.71 5.42
C LEU A 206 -8.19 11.03 5.29
N SER A 207 -8.03 10.12 4.34
CA SER A 207 -6.76 9.41 4.12
C SER A 207 -6.41 9.33 2.65
N GLU A 208 -5.17 8.96 2.34
CA GLU A 208 -4.68 8.71 0.98
C GLU A 208 -4.52 7.20 0.75
N ILE A 209 -4.52 6.74 -0.51
CA ILE A 209 -4.24 5.34 -0.85
C ILE A 209 -2.88 4.95 -0.26
N GLY A 210 -2.78 3.77 0.35
CA GLY A 210 -1.57 3.30 1.03
C GLY A 210 -1.42 3.77 2.49
N THR A 211 -2.28 4.67 2.97
CA THR A 211 -2.32 5.06 4.40
C THR A 211 -2.96 3.97 5.24
N ASN A 212 -2.35 3.65 6.37
CA ASN A 212 -2.92 2.76 7.39
C ASN A 212 -3.58 3.62 8.47
N ALA A 213 -4.88 3.41 8.74
CA ALA A 213 -5.61 4.23 9.71
C ALA A 213 -6.14 3.40 10.89
N PHE A 214 -6.04 3.94 12.09
CA PHE A 214 -6.53 3.31 13.31
C PHE A 214 -7.44 4.24 14.09
N PHE A 215 -8.49 3.68 14.67
CA PHE A 215 -9.26 4.32 15.74
C PHE A 215 -9.86 3.25 16.64
N GLN A 216 -10.18 3.62 17.89
CA GLN A 216 -10.89 2.74 18.82
C GLN A 216 -12.26 3.30 19.16
N TYR A 217 -13.21 2.44 19.46
CA TYR A 217 -14.53 2.84 19.95
C TYR A 217 -15.19 1.74 20.76
N ASP A 218 -16.16 2.12 21.60
CA ASP A 218 -17.04 1.19 22.31
C ASP A 218 -18.33 1.02 21.49
N ASP A 219 -18.67 -0.21 21.11
CA ASP A 219 -19.86 -0.51 20.31
C ASP A 219 -21.06 -0.84 21.20
N VAL A 220 -22.24 -0.87 20.59
CA VAL A 220 -23.54 -1.08 21.25
C VAL A 220 -23.69 -2.46 21.86
N ASP A 221 -22.85 -3.41 21.46
CA ASP A 221 -22.80 -4.77 21.99
C ASP A 221 -22.01 -4.88 23.31
N GLY A 222 -21.45 -3.77 23.80
CA GLY A 222 -20.71 -3.71 25.04
C GLY A 222 -19.24 -4.13 24.90
N TYR A 223 -18.71 -4.24 23.69
CA TYR A 223 -17.29 -4.49 23.46
C TYR A 223 -16.57 -3.24 22.96
N ARG A 224 -15.28 -3.18 23.30
CA ARG A 224 -14.34 -2.24 22.72
C ARG A 224 -13.74 -2.85 21.46
N TYR A 225 -13.76 -2.05 20.40
CA TYR A 225 -13.18 -2.39 19.11
C TYR A 225 -12.07 -1.44 18.74
N VAL A 226 -11.13 -1.98 17.97
CA VAL A 226 -10.18 -1.19 17.17
C VAL A 226 -10.52 -1.43 15.72
N VAL A 227 -10.67 -0.36 14.97
CA VAL A 227 -10.78 -0.43 13.52
C VAL A 227 -9.41 -0.16 12.93
N PHE A 228 -8.98 -1.05 12.05
CA PHE A 228 -7.82 -0.87 11.21
C PHE A 228 -8.27 -0.76 9.75
N ASP A 229 -8.19 0.46 9.20
CA ASP A 229 -8.34 0.69 7.77
C ASP A 229 -7.00 0.46 7.06
N PHE A 230 -6.95 -0.62 6.28
CA PHE A 230 -5.74 -1.06 5.61
C PHE A 230 -5.61 -0.41 4.23
N TRP A 231 -4.61 0.46 4.09
CA TRP A 231 -4.26 1.15 2.83
C TRP A 231 -5.40 1.95 2.15
N LYS A 232 -6.45 2.37 2.88
CA LYS A 232 -7.67 2.97 2.30
C LYS A 232 -8.48 1.99 1.43
N THR A 233 -8.26 0.69 1.60
CA THR A 233 -8.87 -0.37 0.78
C THR A 233 -9.96 -1.14 1.52
N ILE A 234 -9.58 -1.87 2.56
CA ILE A 234 -10.45 -2.73 3.36
C ILE A 234 -10.28 -2.33 4.83
N SER A 235 -11.41 -2.17 5.52
CA SER A 235 -11.42 -1.88 6.94
C SER A 235 -11.82 -3.08 7.78
N TYR A 236 -11.00 -3.39 8.78
CA TYR A 236 -11.17 -4.48 9.71
C TYR A 236 -11.58 -3.93 11.07
N ARG A 237 -12.61 -4.52 11.67
CA ARG A 237 -13.05 -4.21 13.02
C ARG A 237 -12.66 -5.37 13.94
N VAL A 238 -11.73 -5.13 14.85
CA VAL A 238 -11.16 -6.13 15.76
C VAL A 238 -11.71 -5.94 17.17
N ARG A 239 -12.31 -6.98 17.73
CA ARG A 239 -12.81 -7.00 19.12
C ARG A 239 -11.64 -7.16 20.09
N ILE A 240 -11.47 -6.21 21.00
CA ILE A 240 -10.35 -6.20 21.96
C ILE A 240 -10.76 -6.78 23.31
N CYS A 241 -11.77 -6.19 23.95
CA CYS A 241 -12.23 -6.58 25.29
C CYS A 241 -13.65 -6.11 25.53
N LYS A 242 -14.25 -6.51 26.66
CA LYS A 242 -15.48 -5.88 27.14
C LYS A 242 -15.21 -4.41 27.43
N SER A 243 -16.16 -3.55 27.07
CA SER A 243 -16.05 -2.13 27.34
C SER A 243 -16.04 -1.90 28.86
N PRO A 244 -15.12 -1.07 29.39
CA PRO A 244 -15.07 -0.76 30.81
C PRO A 244 -16.23 0.14 31.27
N ASN A 245 -16.92 0.78 30.32
CA ASN A 245 -18.07 1.62 30.61
C ASN A 245 -19.35 0.80 30.44
N GLU A 246 -20.17 0.71 31.49
CA GLU A 246 -21.56 0.23 31.38
C GLU A 246 -22.29 1.16 30.39
N CYS A 247 -22.45 0.67 29.15
CA CYS A 247 -23.18 1.22 28.02
C CYS A 247 -23.54 2.71 28.11
N PHE A 248 -22.90 3.57 27.31
CA PHE A 248 -23.37 4.94 27.07
C PHE A 248 -24.82 4.89 26.53
N HIS A 249 -25.80 5.09 27.41
CA HIS A 249 -27.20 4.83 27.09
C HIS A 249 -27.86 5.93 26.23
N ASP A 250 -27.17 7.06 25.95
CA ASP A 250 -27.86 8.24 25.39
C ASP A 250 -27.04 9.06 24.36
N VAL A 251 -26.05 8.45 23.70
CA VAL A 251 -25.17 9.19 22.79
C VAL A 251 -25.60 8.99 21.32
N ARG A 252 -26.16 10.05 20.72
CA ARG A 252 -26.58 10.08 19.30
C ARG A 252 -25.42 10.22 18.31
N SER A 253 -24.23 10.54 18.80
CA SER A 253 -23.04 10.83 18.00
C SER A 253 -21.79 10.18 18.57
N LEU A 254 -21.11 9.35 17.80
CA LEU A 254 -19.78 8.88 18.14
C LEU A 254 -18.75 9.80 17.48
N LEU A 255 -17.74 10.22 18.23
CA LEU A 255 -16.54 10.90 17.71
C LEU A 255 -15.37 9.93 17.81
N PHE A 256 -14.60 9.86 16.74
CA PHE A 256 -13.46 8.96 16.60
C PHE A 256 -12.21 9.79 16.36
N GLU A 257 -11.22 9.64 17.24
CA GLU A 257 -9.87 10.10 16.97
C GLU A 257 -9.21 9.12 15.98
N LEU A 258 -8.80 9.64 14.83
CA LEU A 258 -8.25 8.87 13.72
C LEU A 258 -6.74 9.09 13.65
N TYR A 259 -5.98 8.00 13.76
CA TYR A 259 -4.53 7.99 13.69
C TYR A 259 -4.11 7.48 12.32
N LEU A 260 -3.39 8.30 11.56
CA LEU A 260 -2.99 8.02 10.19
C LEU A 260 -1.49 7.74 10.14
N TYR A 261 -1.12 6.58 9.60
CA TYR A 261 0.25 6.15 9.38
C TYR A 261 0.49 6.07 7.87
N HIS A 262 1.16 7.10 7.35
CA HIS A 262 1.40 7.26 5.92
C HIS A 262 2.56 6.39 5.45
N ILE A 263 2.61 6.16 4.13
CA ILE A 263 3.55 5.23 3.53
C ILE A 263 5.00 5.73 3.50
N ASP A 264 5.17 7.05 3.59
CA ASP A 264 6.48 7.69 3.75
C ASP A 264 6.95 7.72 5.21
N GLY A 265 6.12 7.19 6.12
CA GLY A 265 6.42 7.10 7.53
C GLY A 265 5.97 8.27 8.39
N SER A 266 5.45 9.32 7.78
CA SER A 266 4.84 10.41 8.52
C SER A 266 3.59 9.93 9.26
N LYS A 267 3.25 10.64 10.34
CA LYS A 267 2.09 10.33 11.19
C LYS A 267 1.26 11.59 11.34
N THR A 268 -0.03 11.49 11.09
CA THR A 268 -0.98 12.57 11.33
C THR A 268 -2.15 12.09 12.15
N GLN A 269 -2.90 13.04 12.70
CA GLN A 269 -4.12 12.77 13.48
C GLN A 269 -5.22 13.68 12.99
N THR A 270 -6.43 13.15 12.95
CA THR A 270 -7.65 13.90 12.66
C THR A 270 -8.81 13.28 13.44
N ALA A 271 -10.03 13.75 13.22
CA ALA A 271 -11.21 13.15 13.81
C ALA A 271 -12.38 13.13 12.82
N PHE A 272 -13.27 12.16 13.01
CA PHE A 272 -14.56 12.11 12.33
C PHE A 272 -15.63 11.62 13.28
N GLY A 273 -16.89 11.68 12.87
CA GLY A 273 -17.97 11.19 13.70
C GLY A 273 -19.05 10.48 12.91
N ALA A 274 -19.77 9.61 13.61
CA ALA A 274 -20.97 8.95 13.13
C ALA A 274 -22.18 9.47 13.91
N PHE A 275 -23.24 9.85 13.21
CA PHE A 275 -24.48 10.35 13.81
C PHE A 275 -25.65 9.48 13.35
N SER A 276 -26.52 9.09 14.29
CA SER A 276 -27.76 8.40 13.96
C SER A 276 -28.88 9.40 13.74
N ILE A 277 -29.54 9.33 12.58
CA ILE A 277 -30.68 10.18 12.23
C ILE A 277 -31.93 9.77 13.04
N ASP A 278 -32.05 8.48 13.37
CA ASP A 278 -33.15 7.98 14.19
C ASP A 278 -32.76 8.03 15.66
N SER A 279 -33.52 8.83 16.41
CA SER A 279 -33.33 9.02 17.86
C SER A 279 -33.44 7.73 18.69
N SER A 280 -33.98 6.66 18.11
CA SER A 280 -34.14 5.35 18.77
C SER A 280 -33.02 4.36 18.45
N THR A 281 -32.12 4.68 17.51
CA THR A 281 -31.02 3.78 17.12
C THR A 281 -29.66 4.43 17.33
N LYS A 282 -28.70 3.65 17.84
CA LYS A 282 -27.33 4.09 18.05
C LYS A 282 -26.53 3.97 16.75
N PRO A 283 -25.55 4.85 16.48
CA PRO A 283 -24.66 4.69 15.34
C PRO A 283 -23.92 3.35 15.45
N LYS A 284 -23.99 2.52 14.40
CA LYS A 284 -23.30 1.24 14.30
C LYS A 284 -22.77 1.06 12.88
N PHE A 285 -21.56 0.52 12.76
CA PHE A 285 -21.03 0.13 11.46
C PHE A 285 -21.69 -1.16 10.96
N ASN A 286 -22.06 -1.17 9.69
CA ASN A 286 -22.41 -2.41 9.00
C ASN A 286 -21.16 -3.25 8.79
N THR A 287 -21.15 -4.46 9.32
CA THR A 287 -20.00 -5.37 9.25
C THR A 287 -20.41 -6.78 8.81
N ILE A 288 -19.44 -7.56 8.37
CA ILE A 288 -19.60 -8.95 7.95
C ILE A 288 -18.40 -9.78 8.38
N GLN A 289 -18.62 -11.04 8.74
CA GLN A 289 -17.53 -11.98 8.99
C GLN A 289 -16.75 -12.26 7.69
N PRO A 290 -15.41 -12.38 7.72
CA PRO A 290 -14.58 -12.65 6.54
C PRO A 290 -15.06 -13.85 5.71
N GLN A 291 -15.42 -14.96 6.37
CA GLN A 291 -15.93 -16.18 5.74
C GLN A 291 -17.29 -16.03 5.04
N ASN A 292 -18.03 -14.96 5.37
CA ASN A 292 -19.36 -14.69 4.82
C ASN A 292 -19.34 -13.63 3.71
N ILE A 293 -18.17 -13.13 3.32
CA ILE A 293 -18.04 -12.15 2.25
C ILE A 293 -18.53 -12.75 0.93
N THR A 294 -19.53 -12.09 0.34
CA THR A 294 -20.09 -12.48 -0.94
C THR A 294 -19.19 -12.01 -2.09
N ILE A 295 -19.39 -12.60 -3.27
CA ILE A 295 -18.67 -12.22 -4.49
C ILE A 295 -18.86 -10.72 -4.81
N ASP A 296 -20.05 -10.16 -4.58
CA ASP A 296 -20.33 -8.75 -4.89
C ASP A 296 -19.66 -7.78 -3.92
N ILE A 297 -19.60 -8.14 -2.63
CA ILE A 297 -18.83 -7.39 -1.63
C ILE A 297 -17.34 -7.46 -1.98
N TRP A 298 -16.83 -8.67 -2.29
CA TRP A 298 -15.44 -8.84 -2.70
C TRP A 298 -15.10 -8.03 -3.95
N ARG A 299 -15.93 -8.05 -4.99
CA ARG A 299 -15.76 -7.21 -6.19
C ARG A 299 -15.67 -5.72 -5.84
N SER A 300 -16.41 -5.26 -4.84
CA SER A 300 -16.34 -3.87 -4.38
C SER A 300 -15.00 -3.57 -3.72
N PHE A 301 -14.44 -4.50 -2.93
CA PHE A 301 -13.09 -4.37 -2.38
C PHE A 301 -12.00 -4.46 -3.44
N VAL A 302 -12.14 -5.36 -4.43
CA VAL A 302 -11.23 -5.44 -5.57
C VAL A 302 -11.10 -4.10 -6.28
N LYS A 303 -12.20 -3.41 -6.56
CA LYS A 303 -12.16 -2.05 -7.16
C LYS A 303 -11.40 -1.04 -6.29
N ARG A 304 -11.49 -1.15 -4.96
CA ARG A 304 -10.73 -0.28 -4.05
C ARG A 304 -9.25 -0.65 -4.03
N ILE A 305 -8.91 -1.94 -4.04
CA ILE A 305 -7.53 -2.45 -4.10
C ILE A 305 -6.86 -2.07 -5.43
N GLU A 306 -7.58 -2.15 -6.55
CA GLU A 306 -7.09 -1.75 -7.87
C GLU A 306 -6.59 -0.30 -7.91
N ARG A 307 -7.13 0.58 -7.05
CA ARG A 307 -6.63 1.96 -6.92
C ARG A 307 -5.16 2.02 -6.51
N ILE A 308 -4.63 1.02 -5.80
CA ILE A 308 -3.20 0.93 -5.49
C ILE A 308 -2.35 0.88 -6.77
N MET A 309 -2.84 0.21 -7.82
CA MET A 309 -2.10 0.04 -9.07
C MET A 309 -2.11 1.28 -9.94
N SER A 310 -3.18 2.09 -9.84
CA SER A 310 -3.37 3.29 -10.66
C SER A 310 -2.99 4.59 -9.95
N THR A 311 -2.84 4.58 -8.63
CA THR A 311 -2.59 5.77 -7.82
C THR A 311 -1.14 5.79 -7.33
N MET A 312 -0.38 6.81 -7.71
CA MET A 312 0.88 7.14 -7.04
C MET A 312 0.56 7.86 -5.72
N VAL A 313 1.19 7.47 -4.61
CA VAL A 313 1.08 8.23 -3.36
C VAL A 313 1.87 9.52 -3.50
N LEU A 314 1.18 10.66 -3.39
CA LEU A 314 1.73 11.98 -3.72
C LEU A 314 2.24 12.70 -2.48
N SER A 315 3.20 12.11 -1.78
CA SER A 315 3.97 12.86 -0.80
C SER A 315 5.19 13.50 -1.45
N VAL A 316 5.61 14.66 -0.93
CA VAL A 316 6.81 15.37 -1.38
C VAL A 316 8.06 14.49 -1.33
N HIS A 317 8.14 13.62 -0.32
CA HIS A 317 9.25 12.68 -0.13
C HIS A 317 9.21 11.54 -1.15
N THR A 318 8.02 11.00 -1.41
CA THR A 318 7.83 9.94 -2.42
C THR A 318 8.20 10.47 -3.80
N LEU A 319 7.67 11.64 -4.18
CA LEU A 319 7.97 12.24 -5.46
C LEU A 319 9.46 12.60 -5.58
N LYS A 320 10.10 13.05 -4.50
CA LYS A 320 11.55 13.33 -4.50
C LYS A 320 12.38 12.12 -4.86
N ARG A 321 12.07 10.96 -4.28
CA ARG A 321 12.77 9.70 -4.58
C ARG A 321 12.62 9.35 -6.07
N GLU A 322 11.40 9.37 -6.60
CA GLU A 322 11.15 9.06 -8.01
C GLU A 322 11.83 10.07 -8.95
N VAL A 323 11.85 11.36 -8.60
CA VAL A 323 12.53 12.42 -9.37
C VAL A 323 14.05 12.22 -9.37
N ASP A 324 14.65 11.79 -8.27
CA ASP A 324 16.08 11.50 -8.21
C ASP A 324 16.47 10.29 -9.08
N GLU A 325 15.63 9.24 -9.08
CA GLU A 325 15.80 8.09 -9.96
C GLU A 325 15.63 8.48 -11.44
N LEU A 326 14.60 9.26 -11.76
CA LEU A 326 14.35 9.78 -13.10
C LEU A 326 15.50 10.66 -13.58
N SER A 327 16.00 11.59 -12.74
CA SER A 327 17.17 12.43 -13.01
C SER A 327 18.42 11.59 -13.34
N SER A 328 18.64 10.50 -12.61
CA SER A 328 19.73 9.56 -12.87
C SER A 328 19.57 8.83 -14.22
N LYS A 329 18.35 8.42 -14.58
CA LYS A 329 18.05 7.82 -15.89
C LYS A 329 18.20 8.84 -17.02
N LEU A 330 17.69 10.05 -16.84
CA LEU A 330 17.74 11.12 -17.83
C LEU A 330 19.18 11.50 -18.20
N LYS A 331 20.09 11.61 -17.23
CA LYS A 331 21.53 11.80 -17.49
C LYS A 331 22.15 10.71 -18.38
N LYS A 332 21.67 9.47 -18.29
CA LYS A 332 22.14 8.37 -19.15
C LYS A 332 21.54 8.47 -20.55
N TYR A 333 20.28 8.89 -20.65
CA TYR A 333 19.60 9.14 -21.92
C TYR A 333 20.29 10.28 -22.68
N ASP A 334 20.56 11.41 -22.01
CA ASP A 334 21.28 12.56 -22.59
C ASP A 334 22.68 12.18 -23.09
N ALA A 335 23.32 11.22 -22.42
CA ALA A 335 24.62 10.67 -22.83
C ALA A 335 24.52 9.60 -23.94
N GLY A 336 23.33 9.32 -24.48
CA GLY A 336 23.07 8.30 -25.50
C GLY A 336 23.26 6.86 -25.02
N LYS A 337 23.29 6.61 -23.70
CA LYS A 337 23.55 5.27 -23.12
C LYS A 337 22.29 4.41 -22.98
N ILE A 338 21.12 5.04 -22.98
CA ILE A 338 19.82 4.38 -22.95
C ILE A 338 18.88 5.07 -23.95
N ASP A 339 17.89 4.32 -24.44
CA ASP A 339 16.85 4.83 -25.32
C ASP A 339 15.64 5.39 -24.54
N VAL A 340 14.65 5.92 -25.26
CA VAL A 340 13.41 6.44 -24.69
C VAL A 340 12.62 5.37 -23.94
N ALA A 341 12.61 4.11 -24.42
CA ALA A 341 11.90 3.02 -23.77
C ALA A 341 12.45 2.77 -22.35
N ARG A 342 13.78 2.73 -22.19
CA ARG A 342 14.44 2.61 -20.89
C ARG A 342 14.27 3.84 -20.01
N LEU A 343 14.29 5.05 -20.60
CA LEU A 343 14.03 6.28 -19.86
C LEU A 343 12.63 6.26 -19.23
N LEU A 344 11.63 5.83 -20.00
CA LEU A 344 10.23 5.72 -19.56
C LEU A 344 9.93 4.44 -18.77
N GLY A 345 10.95 3.64 -18.43
CA GLY A 345 10.79 2.41 -17.65
C GLY A 345 9.88 1.39 -18.32
N PHE A 346 9.87 1.32 -19.65
CA PHE A 346 8.92 0.50 -20.42
C PHE A 346 7.46 0.78 -20.05
N GLU A 347 7.13 2.06 -19.88
CA GLU A 347 5.79 2.56 -19.53
C GLU A 347 5.33 2.22 -18.11
N GLU A 348 6.30 2.03 -17.21
CA GLU A 348 6.07 1.90 -15.77
C GLU A 348 5.25 3.08 -15.22
N ASN A 349 4.22 2.77 -14.43
CA ASN A 349 3.24 3.76 -14.00
C ASN A 349 3.86 4.88 -13.16
N ASN A 350 4.74 4.54 -12.22
CA ASN A 350 5.46 5.50 -11.38
C ASN A 350 6.33 6.45 -12.21
N VAL A 351 7.06 5.95 -13.20
CA VAL A 351 7.94 6.78 -14.05
C VAL A 351 7.11 7.77 -14.86
N VAL A 352 6.09 7.28 -15.58
CA VAL A 352 5.23 8.11 -16.43
C VAL A 352 4.46 9.13 -15.60
N THR A 353 3.92 8.72 -14.45
CA THR A 353 3.20 9.60 -13.52
C THR A 353 4.12 10.65 -12.91
N THR A 354 5.36 10.28 -12.56
CA THR A 354 6.36 11.25 -12.06
C THR A 354 6.66 12.33 -13.08
N ILE A 355 6.92 11.95 -14.35
CA ILE A 355 7.17 12.90 -15.45
C ILE A 355 5.97 13.82 -15.61
N ASP A 356 4.76 13.29 -15.56
CA ASP A 356 3.56 14.09 -15.67
C ASP A 356 3.43 15.11 -14.53
N ILE A 357 3.54 14.68 -13.27
CA ILE A 357 3.34 15.55 -12.11
C ILE A 357 4.34 16.70 -12.13
N ILE A 358 5.63 16.43 -12.36
CA ILE A 358 6.64 17.49 -12.41
C ILE A 358 6.42 18.43 -13.60
N SER A 359 5.84 17.94 -14.68
CA SER A 359 5.47 18.78 -15.82
C SER A 359 4.29 19.68 -15.48
N GLN A 360 3.26 19.16 -14.80
CA GLN A 360 2.13 19.96 -14.35
C GLN A 360 2.55 21.01 -13.31
N LEU A 361 3.46 20.66 -12.40
CA LEU A 361 4.08 21.61 -11.46
C LEU A 361 4.82 22.72 -12.21
N HIS A 362 5.57 22.39 -13.25
CA HIS A 362 6.26 23.38 -14.08
C HIS A 362 5.27 24.29 -14.83
N LEU A 363 4.24 23.71 -15.47
CA LEU A 363 3.23 24.45 -16.23
C LEU A 363 2.38 25.37 -15.36
N ASN A 364 2.15 25.00 -14.09
CA ASN A 364 1.31 25.75 -13.15
C ASN A 364 2.11 26.39 -12.02
N LYS A 365 3.43 26.56 -12.18
CA LYS A 365 4.31 27.10 -11.11
C LYS A 365 3.83 28.43 -10.54
N ASP A 366 3.18 29.26 -11.35
CA ASP A 366 2.67 30.58 -10.96
C ASP A 366 1.45 30.49 -10.02
N LYS A 367 0.79 29.33 -9.96
CA LYS A 367 -0.33 29.05 -9.05
C LYS A 367 0.13 28.41 -7.73
N TYR A 368 1.41 28.06 -7.60
CA TYR A 368 1.94 27.38 -6.42
C TYR A 368 2.09 28.38 -5.26
N ASP A 369 1.38 28.14 -4.16
CA ASP A 369 1.46 28.94 -2.94
C ASP A 369 2.56 28.38 -2.02
N VAL A 370 3.71 29.03 -2.02
CA VAL A 370 4.88 28.66 -1.22
C VAL A 370 4.67 28.76 0.30
N THR A 371 3.55 29.32 0.75
CA THR A 371 3.20 29.36 2.18
C THR A 371 2.41 28.14 2.64
N LYS A 372 1.95 27.31 1.70
CA LYS A 372 1.20 26.08 1.95
C LYS A 372 2.08 24.87 1.70
N SER A 373 1.73 23.74 2.33
CA SER A 373 2.46 22.48 2.12
C SER A 373 2.28 21.95 0.70
N PHE A 374 3.16 21.04 0.30
CA PHE A 374 3.10 20.37 -0.98
C PHE A 374 1.74 19.71 -1.23
N ASN A 375 1.24 18.94 -0.26
CA ASN A 375 -0.05 18.25 -0.37
C ASN A 375 -1.24 19.23 -0.46
N GLN A 376 -1.14 20.42 0.16
CA GLN A 376 -2.18 21.45 0.05
C GLN A 376 -2.21 22.13 -1.33
N ASN A 377 -1.07 22.21 -2.02
CA ASN A 377 -0.97 22.78 -3.35
C ASN A 377 -1.42 21.81 -4.45
N LEU A 378 -1.21 20.50 -4.26
CA LEU A 378 -1.43 19.50 -5.31
C LEU A 378 -2.84 19.52 -5.93
N PRO A 379 -3.96 19.60 -5.20
CA PRO A 379 -5.28 19.63 -5.81
C PRO A 379 -5.49 20.83 -6.74
N ILE A 380 -4.90 21.98 -6.41
CA ILE A 380 -4.99 23.22 -7.19
C ILE A 380 -4.13 23.10 -8.47
N ILE A 381 -2.90 22.61 -8.32
CA ILE A 381 -1.94 22.48 -9.43
C ILE A 381 -2.37 21.41 -10.43
N LEU A 382 -2.82 20.27 -9.92
CA LEU A 382 -3.19 19.11 -10.72
C LEU A 382 -4.66 19.13 -11.14
N ASN A 383 -5.40 20.18 -10.76
CA ASN A 383 -6.85 20.34 -11.00
C ASN A 383 -7.62 19.07 -10.62
N LEU A 384 -7.40 18.59 -9.39
CA LEU A 384 -7.98 17.35 -8.89
C LEU A 384 -9.25 17.65 -8.08
N ASP A 385 -10.29 16.86 -8.32
CA ASP A 385 -11.50 16.87 -7.48
C ASP A 385 -11.27 16.19 -6.10
N SER A 386 -10.09 15.59 -5.86
CA SER A 386 -9.70 14.91 -4.61
C SER A 386 -8.17 14.77 -4.45
N ASP A 387 -7.68 14.26 -3.31
CA ASP A 387 -6.25 14.02 -3.01
C ASP A 387 -5.61 12.86 -3.82
N THR A 388 -6.23 12.43 -4.91
CA THR A 388 -5.73 11.33 -5.76
C THR A 388 -5.76 11.70 -7.23
N VAL A 389 -4.58 11.62 -7.89
CA VAL A 389 -4.46 11.63 -9.36
C VAL A 389 -4.96 10.27 -9.86
N ALA A 390 -6.24 10.19 -10.18
CA ALA A 390 -6.79 9.05 -10.91
C ALA A 390 -6.72 9.37 -12.41
N ARG A 391 -5.76 8.78 -13.11
CA ARG A 391 -5.72 8.79 -14.58
C ARG A 391 -6.31 7.50 -15.12
N THR A 392 -7.12 7.60 -16.17
CA THR A 392 -7.55 6.40 -16.88
C THR A 392 -6.37 5.80 -17.64
N GLN A 393 -6.48 4.52 -18.03
CA GLN A 393 -5.46 3.92 -18.90
C GLN A 393 -5.35 4.66 -20.24
N GLU A 394 -6.46 5.21 -20.74
CA GLU A 394 -6.48 6.00 -21.98
C GLU A 394 -5.65 7.28 -21.83
N ASP A 395 -5.86 8.05 -20.76
CA ASP A 395 -5.09 9.28 -20.48
C ASP A 395 -3.59 8.99 -20.40
N LYS A 396 -3.22 7.86 -19.77
CA LYS A 396 -1.83 7.42 -19.68
C LYS A 396 -1.25 7.14 -21.07
N MET A 397 -1.98 6.42 -21.93
CA MET A 397 -1.53 6.11 -23.29
C MET A 397 -1.37 7.36 -24.15
N GLU A 398 -2.28 8.32 -24.04
CA GLU A 398 -2.16 9.61 -24.74
C GLU A 398 -0.93 10.39 -24.27
N PHE A 399 -0.69 10.43 -22.96
CA PHE A 399 0.48 11.10 -22.41
C PHE A 399 1.78 10.43 -22.89
N ILE A 400 1.88 9.10 -22.88
CA ILE A 400 3.05 8.37 -23.41
C ILE A 400 3.28 8.70 -24.89
N LYS A 401 2.23 8.71 -25.72
CA LYS A 401 2.34 9.11 -27.14
C LYS A 401 2.93 10.51 -27.29
N SER A 402 2.56 11.44 -26.41
CA SER A 402 3.12 12.79 -26.41
C SER A 402 4.62 12.82 -26.05
N LEU A 403 5.05 12.01 -25.07
CA LEU A 403 6.47 11.88 -24.69
C LEU A 403 7.31 11.32 -25.85
N VAL A 404 6.80 10.29 -26.53
CA VAL A 404 7.46 9.69 -27.70
C VAL A 404 7.50 10.65 -28.89
N ALA A 405 6.49 11.50 -29.07
CA ALA A 405 6.54 12.57 -30.07
C ALA A 405 7.62 13.61 -29.74
N MET A 406 7.74 14.02 -28.48
CA MET A 406 8.78 14.95 -28.03
C MET A 406 10.19 14.38 -28.16
N ASP A 407 10.37 13.06 -28.00
CA ASP A 407 11.64 12.37 -28.27
C ASP A 407 12.06 12.53 -29.74
N LYS A 408 11.13 12.28 -30.68
CA LYS A 408 11.36 12.47 -32.12
C LYS A 408 11.68 13.92 -32.50
N GLU A 409 11.19 14.88 -31.72
CA GLU A 409 11.46 16.31 -31.88
C GLU A 409 12.72 16.78 -31.13
N ASN A 410 13.43 15.89 -30.42
CA ASN A 410 14.56 16.22 -29.52
C ASN A 410 14.22 17.21 -28.41
N LYS A 411 12.96 17.24 -27.95
CA LYS A 411 12.47 18.13 -26.88
C LYS A 411 12.25 17.43 -25.55
N LEU A 412 12.25 16.09 -25.54
CA LEU A 412 11.90 15.30 -24.36
C LEU A 412 12.82 15.57 -23.16
N SER A 413 14.13 15.65 -23.39
CA SER A 413 15.10 15.88 -22.31
C SER A 413 14.89 17.24 -21.62
N GLU A 414 14.80 18.30 -22.41
CA GLU A 414 14.56 19.65 -21.91
C GLU A 414 13.23 19.73 -21.14
N TYR A 415 12.18 19.12 -21.68
CA TYR A 415 10.86 19.04 -21.04
C TYR A 415 10.93 18.42 -19.64
N ILE A 416 11.61 17.27 -19.50
CA ILE A 416 11.72 16.59 -18.21
C ILE A 416 12.63 17.39 -17.26
N TRP A 417 13.77 17.91 -17.71
CA TRP A 417 14.68 18.72 -16.87
C TRP A 417 14.00 19.96 -16.30
N ASN A 418 13.15 20.63 -17.08
CA ASN A 418 12.37 21.78 -16.62
C ASN A 418 11.42 21.43 -15.47
N GLY A 419 10.75 20.27 -15.57
CA GLY A 419 9.94 19.72 -14.49
C GLY A 419 10.76 19.41 -13.24
N ILE A 420 11.90 18.73 -13.41
CA ILE A 420 12.81 18.36 -12.30
C ILE A 420 13.32 19.61 -11.58
N SER A 421 13.69 20.66 -12.31
CA SER A 421 14.18 21.92 -11.72
C SER A 421 13.14 22.55 -10.80
N VAL A 422 11.92 22.75 -11.30
CA VAL A 422 10.83 23.36 -10.51
C VAL A 422 10.48 22.51 -9.30
N PHE A 423 10.42 21.18 -9.45
CA PHE A 423 10.14 20.30 -8.32
C PHE A 423 11.22 20.39 -7.23
N ASN A 424 12.52 20.46 -7.59
CA ASN A 424 13.58 20.58 -6.60
C ASN A 424 13.51 21.91 -5.83
N GLU A 425 13.16 23.02 -6.49
CA GLU A 425 12.91 24.31 -5.83
C GLU A 425 11.75 24.21 -4.82
N ILE A 426 10.64 23.57 -5.22
CA ILE A 426 9.49 23.30 -4.34
C ILE A 426 9.92 22.45 -3.14
N TYR A 427 10.63 21.36 -3.38
CA TYR A 427 11.11 20.44 -2.34
C TYR A 427 11.98 21.17 -1.30
N GLU A 428 12.92 22.01 -1.74
CA GLU A 428 13.76 22.80 -0.83
C GLU A 428 12.95 23.78 0.03
N ASN A 429 11.89 24.36 -0.53
CA ASN A 429 11.00 25.25 0.23
C ASN A 429 10.16 24.46 1.25
N GLU A 430 9.63 23.29 0.88
CA GLU A 430 8.88 22.41 1.78
C GLU A 430 9.72 22.01 3.00
N MET A 431 11.00 21.70 2.79
CA MET A 431 11.93 21.35 3.88
C MET A 431 12.24 22.53 4.81
N LYS A 432 12.05 23.78 4.37
CA LYS A 432 12.17 24.97 5.22
C LYS A 432 10.91 25.25 6.04
N LEU A 433 9.73 24.84 5.55
CA LEU A 433 8.46 25.01 6.26
C LEU A 433 8.27 24.00 7.40
N THR A 434 8.99 22.88 7.37
CA THR A 434 8.90 21.77 8.34
C THR A 434 9.94 21.86 9.47
N ILE A 435 10.78 22.90 9.47
CA ILE A 435 11.71 23.27 10.56
C ILE A 435 11.08 24.41 11.37
#